data_AF-A0A4S8PZ65-F1
#
_entry.id   AF-A0A4S8PZ65-F1
#
_cell.length_a   1.000
_cell.length_b   1.000
_cell.length_c   1.000
_cell.angle_alpha   90.00
_cell.angle_beta   90.00
_cell.angle_gamma   90.00
#
_symmetry.space_group_name_H-M   'P 1'
#
loop_
_entity.id
_entity.type
_entity.pdbx_description
1 polymer ?
#
loop_
_entity_poly.entity_id
_entity_poly.type
_entity_poly.pdbx_seq_one_letter_code
_entity_poly.pdbx_strand_id
1 'polypeptide(L)'
;MTQTIRLAELIEALSHALDMTEGQPPGHCVRCCFIGTRIGQALGLGEEELRDLYYTLLLKDLGCSSNAARICELYLADDLKFKHDFKLVDGSFPQILKFVLSHTGMQAGLAERFRGILNVFKNGGEFTTSLIQTRCQRGAEIARQMRFSEEVARGILDLDEHVDGGGQPQGLKGTEIHLFARIALMAQVIDVFFVHQGSQAALAEVRKRAGSWFDPTLVQVFEQLATPVFFAELGADNLEAYVLALEPGRQAVMADEDYLDDIAAGFARVIDAKSPYTSGHSDRVALFTDMIAEELGMPLAERRRLKRAALLHDIGKLGVSNSVLDKPGRLEGEEWEQMKRHSEFSETILSRIAAFSDLALIGGAHHEKLDGSGYPRGLKGDEISFETRIVATADVFDALTADRPYRAAMPVAKALSILWEGAGRHHDEICIAALERALDKAELAAA
;
A
#
# COMPACT_ATOMS: atom_id res chain seq x y z
N MET A 1 22.27 -0.41 20.04
CA MET A 1 21.52 0.75 20.56
C MET A 1 20.14 0.64 19.96
N THR A 2 19.07 0.67 20.75
CA THR A 2 17.69 0.72 20.25
C THR A 2 17.52 1.96 19.40
N GLN A 3 17.17 1.78 18.12
CA GLN A 3 17.07 2.89 17.18
C GLN A 3 15.66 3.45 17.28
N THR A 4 15.49 4.55 18.04
CA THR A 4 14.21 5.26 18.09
C THR A 4 14.12 6.18 16.88
N ILE A 5 13.04 6.06 16.11
CA ILE A 5 12.80 6.89 14.92
C ILE A 5 11.53 7.70 15.09
N ARG A 6 11.52 8.87 14.47
CA ARG A 6 10.34 9.71 14.43
C ARG A 6 9.24 9.03 13.62
N LEU A 7 8.08 8.79 14.24
CA LEU A 7 6.96 8.11 13.61
C LEU A 7 6.52 8.81 12.31
N ALA A 8 6.51 10.14 12.30
CA ALA A 8 6.21 10.91 11.10
C ALA A 8 7.17 10.62 9.93
N GLU A 9 8.47 10.44 10.18
CA GLU A 9 9.45 10.10 9.14
C GLU A 9 9.14 8.72 8.53
N LEU A 10 8.80 7.76 9.40
CA LEU A 10 8.42 6.42 8.99
C LEU A 10 7.12 6.41 8.16
N ILE A 11 6.07 7.07 8.64
CA ILE A 11 4.77 7.09 7.98
C ILE A 11 4.81 7.88 6.67
N GLU A 12 5.49 9.03 6.64
CA GLU A 12 5.65 9.82 5.41
C GLU A 12 6.35 9.00 4.33
N ALA A 13 7.45 8.32 4.66
CA ALA A 13 8.16 7.47 3.72
C ALA A 13 7.30 6.30 3.20
N LEU A 14 6.55 5.65 4.09
CA LEU A 14 5.65 4.55 3.72
C LEU A 14 4.40 5.03 2.94
N SER A 15 3.99 6.30 3.09
CA SER A 15 2.87 6.87 2.34
C SER A 15 3.14 6.93 0.83
N HIS A 16 4.42 6.95 0.40
CA HIS A 16 4.77 6.82 -1.01
C HIS A 16 4.37 5.46 -1.60
N ALA A 17 4.42 4.39 -0.79
CA ALA A 17 3.96 3.08 -1.23
C ALA A 17 2.43 3.08 -1.43
N LEU A 18 1.71 3.86 -0.63
CA LEU A 18 0.26 4.05 -0.76
C LEU A 18 -0.08 4.88 -2.00
N ASP A 19 0.66 5.96 -2.29
CA ASP A 19 0.51 6.75 -3.53
C ASP A 19 0.60 5.85 -4.78
N MET A 20 1.58 4.93 -4.79
CA MET A 20 1.78 3.97 -5.88
C MET A 20 0.60 3.01 -6.04
N THR A 21 -0.06 2.62 -4.94
CA THR A 21 -1.22 1.72 -4.95
C THR A 21 -2.45 2.36 -5.61
N GLU A 22 -2.57 3.67 -5.51
CA GLU A 22 -3.67 4.47 -6.05
C GLU A 22 -3.40 4.99 -7.47
N GLY A 23 -2.22 4.69 -8.03
CA GLY A 23 -1.77 5.22 -9.32
C GLY A 23 -1.57 6.74 -9.31
N GLN A 24 -1.37 7.34 -8.13
CA GLN A 24 -1.22 8.79 -7.98
C GLN A 24 0.23 9.22 -8.19
N PRO A 25 0.46 10.49 -8.60
CA PRO A 25 1.81 11.02 -8.70
C PRO A 25 2.49 11.03 -7.31
N PRO A 26 3.79 10.73 -7.24
CA PRO A 26 4.52 10.72 -5.97
C PRO A 26 4.30 11.98 -5.13
N GLY A 27 4.12 11.80 -3.81
CA GLY A 27 3.89 12.89 -2.86
C GLY A 27 2.42 13.31 -2.75
N HIS A 28 1.49 12.51 -3.28
CA HIS A 28 0.06 12.80 -3.19
C HIS A 28 -0.42 12.81 -1.73
N CYS A 29 -0.09 11.80 -0.94
CA CYS A 29 -0.39 11.78 0.50
C CYS A 29 0.23 12.98 1.24
N VAL A 30 1.45 13.36 0.90
CA VAL A 30 2.15 14.52 1.50
C VAL A 30 1.44 15.84 1.16
N ARG A 31 1.05 16.05 -0.09
CA ARG A 31 0.26 17.22 -0.51
C ARG A 31 -1.10 17.27 0.17
N CYS A 32 -1.79 16.13 0.27
CA CYS A 32 -3.03 16.03 1.04
C CYS A 32 -2.81 16.39 2.50
N CYS A 33 -1.73 15.89 3.11
CA CYS A 33 -1.35 16.18 4.48
C CYS A 33 -1.10 17.68 4.71
N PHE A 34 -0.39 18.34 3.81
CA PHE A 34 -0.22 19.80 3.83
C PHE A 34 -1.56 20.53 3.78
N ILE A 35 -2.41 20.22 2.78
CA ILE A 35 -3.70 20.90 2.58
C ILE A 35 -4.59 20.71 3.81
N GLY A 36 -4.77 19.46 4.25
CA GLY A 36 -5.67 19.12 5.34
C GLY A 36 -5.20 19.66 6.68
N THR A 37 -3.89 19.63 6.97
CA THR A 37 -3.35 20.20 8.22
C THR A 37 -3.56 21.72 8.27
N ARG A 38 -3.41 22.43 7.14
CA ARG A 38 -3.67 23.88 7.07
C ARG A 38 -5.15 24.21 7.26
N ILE A 39 -6.05 23.40 6.73
CA ILE A 39 -7.49 23.51 7.00
C ILE A 39 -7.77 23.28 8.50
N GLY A 40 -7.22 22.22 9.09
CA GLY A 40 -7.35 21.93 10.52
C GLY A 40 -6.85 23.07 11.41
N GLN A 41 -5.70 23.68 11.06
CA GLN A 41 -5.16 24.84 11.78
C GLN A 41 -6.07 26.05 11.69
N ALA A 42 -6.63 26.33 10.50
CA ALA A 42 -7.56 27.44 10.30
C ALA A 42 -8.91 27.24 11.02
N LEU A 43 -9.31 25.99 11.26
CA LEU A 43 -10.45 25.64 12.11
C LEU A 43 -10.16 25.80 13.61
N GLY A 44 -8.90 25.96 14.01
CA GLY A 44 -8.49 26.07 15.40
C GLY A 44 -8.44 24.73 16.15
N LEU A 45 -8.21 23.62 15.44
CA LEU A 45 -8.03 22.31 16.06
C LEU A 45 -6.86 22.30 17.06
N GLY A 46 -7.01 21.57 18.15
CA GLY A 46 -5.96 21.39 19.16
C GLY A 46 -4.77 20.58 18.64
N GLU A 47 -3.65 20.60 19.36
CA GLU A 47 -2.42 19.88 18.96
C GLU A 47 -2.65 18.37 18.75
N GLU A 48 -3.46 17.74 19.62
CA GLU A 48 -3.75 16.29 19.51
C GLU A 48 -4.65 15.97 18.31
N GLU A 49 -5.69 16.78 18.06
CA GLU A 49 -6.58 16.62 16.91
C GLU A 49 -5.82 16.86 15.59
N LEU A 50 -4.93 17.85 15.55
CA LEU A 50 -4.07 18.09 14.38
C LEU A 50 -3.13 16.92 14.13
N ARG A 51 -2.60 16.29 15.18
CA ARG A 51 -1.73 15.11 15.05
C ARG A 51 -2.49 13.92 14.49
N ASP A 52 -3.71 13.67 14.98
CA ASP A 52 -4.53 12.59 14.46
C ASP A 52 -4.96 12.88 13.01
N LEU A 53 -5.34 14.12 12.69
CA LEU A 53 -5.62 14.53 11.32
C LEU A 53 -4.40 14.35 10.39
N TYR A 54 -3.19 14.71 10.85
CA TYR A 54 -1.94 14.52 10.12
C TYR A 54 -1.75 13.05 9.73
N TYR A 55 -1.90 12.13 10.69
CA TYR A 55 -1.77 10.70 10.42
C TYR A 55 -2.94 10.15 9.58
N THR A 56 -4.17 10.64 9.76
CA THR A 56 -5.29 10.30 8.87
C THR A 56 -4.96 10.65 7.42
N LEU A 57 -4.41 11.84 7.15
CA LEU A 57 -4.13 12.29 5.79
C LEU A 57 -3.04 11.46 5.09
N LEU A 58 -2.01 11.05 5.83
CA LEU A 58 -0.94 10.19 5.31
C LEU A 58 -1.37 8.72 5.13
N LEU A 59 -2.35 8.25 5.92
CA LEU A 59 -2.79 6.85 5.96
C LEU A 59 -4.16 6.60 5.31
N LYS A 60 -4.77 7.63 4.72
CA LYS A 60 -6.12 7.57 4.13
C LYS A 60 -6.30 6.43 3.11
N ASP A 61 -5.20 6.03 2.47
CA ASP A 61 -5.17 5.02 1.41
C ASP A 61 -4.75 3.62 1.88
N LEU A 62 -4.65 3.35 3.19
CA LEU A 62 -4.27 2.02 3.72
C LEU A 62 -5.17 0.88 3.19
N GLY A 63 -6.44 1.16 2.94
CA GLY A 63 -7.41 0.17 2.45
C GLY A 63 -7.36 -0.07 0.94
N CYS A 64 -6.64 0.75 0.18
CA CYS A 64 -6.78 0.84 -1.27
C CYS A 64 -6.29 -0.38 -2.05
N SER A 65 -5.38 -1.16 -1.47
CA SER A 65 -4.92 -2.42 -2.05
C SER A 65 -6.01 -3.51 -2.04
N SER A 66 -6.95 -3.44 -1.09
CA SER A 66 -7.91 -4.51 -0.80
C SER A 66 -8.92 -4.82 -1.90
N ASN A 67 -9.08 -3.93 -2.87
CA ASN A 67 -10.01 -4.08 -4.00
C ASN A 67 -9.32 -4.19 -5.35
N ALA A 68 -7.99 -4.12 -5.41
CA ALA A 68 -7.25 -3.97 -6.66
C ALA A 68 -7.50 -5.15 -7.62
N ALA A 69 -7.43 -6.39 -7.10
CA ALA A 69 -7.72 -7.60 -7.86
C ALA A 69 -9.17 -7.64 -8.38
N ARG A 70 -10.13 -7.22 -7.53
CA ARG A 70 -11.56 -7.26 -7.89
C ARG A 70 -11.94 -6.19 -8.92
N ILE A 71 -11.29 -5.03 -8.88
CA ILE A 71 -11.43 -3.98 -9.90
C ILE A 71 -10.89 -4.49 -11.25
N CYS A 72 -9.71 -5.13 -11.26
CA CYS A 72 -9.13 -5.69 -12.48
C CYS A 72 -10.03 -6.77 -13.10
N GLU A 73 -10.58 -7.69 -12.29
CA GLU A 73 -11.52 -8.74 -12.75
C GLU A 73 -12.81 -8.17 -13.36
N LEU A 74 -13.38 -7.14 -12.73
CA LEU A 74 -14.69 -6.60 -13.13
C LEU A 74 -14.61 -5.69 -14.36
N TYR A 75 -13.52 -4.96 -14.52
CA TYR A 75 -13.39 -3.93 -15.55
C TYR A 75 -12.48 -4.32 -16.72
N LEU A 76 -11.80 -5.47 -16.67
CA LEU A 76 -10.86 -5.94 -17.72
C LEU A 76 -9.89 -4.81 -18.16
N ALA A 77 -9.44 -4.02 -17.18
CA ALA A 77 -8.64 -2.82 -17.35
C ALA A 77 -7.56 -2.79 -16.27
N ASP A 78 -6.43 -2.14 -16.59
CA ASP A 78 -5.35 -1.87 -15.63
C ASP A 78 -5.89 -1.10 -14.42
N ASP A 79 -5.79 -1.67 -13.23
CA ASP A 79 -6.35 -1.13 -12.00
C ASP A 79 -5.72 0.23 -11.63
N LEU A 80 -4.43 0.42 -11.89
CA LEU A 80 -3.72 1.67 -11.60
C LEU A 80 -4.23 2.80 -12.49
N LYS A 81 -4.33 2.54 -13.80
CA LYS A 81 -4.88 3.50 -14.76
C LYS A 81 -6.37 3.76 -14.53
N PHE A 82 -7.13 2.71 -14.23
CA PHE A 82 -8.55 2.82 -13.91
C PHE A 82 -8.78 3.68 -12.66
N LYS A 83 -8.06 3.44 -11.57
CA LYS A 83 -8.17 4.22 -10.33
C LYS A 83 -7.79 5.69 -10.53
N HIS A 84 -6.71 5.94 -11.27
CA HIS A 84 -6.28 7.30 -11.62
C HIS A 84 -7.37 8.05 -12.41
N ASP A 85 -7.86 7.44 -13.49
CA ASP A 85 -8.76 8.14 -14.40
C ASP A 85 -10.22 8.17 -13.89
N PHE A 86 -10.66 7.22 -13.05
CA PHE A 86 -12.03 7.17 -12.51
C PHE A 86 -12.34 8.39 -11.63
N LYS A 87 -11.34 8.93 -10.92
CA LYS A 87 -11.49 10.15 -10.09
C LYS A 87 -11.81 11.42 -10.91
N LEU A 88 -11.60 11.37 -12.23
CA LEU A 88 -11.91 12.47 -13.16
C LEU A 88 -13.33 12.39 -13.73
N VAL A 89 -14.06 11.30 -13.48
CA VAL A 89 -15.40 11.06 -14.05
C VAL A 89 -16.47 11.52 -13.05
N ASP A 90 -17.42 12.32 -13.53
CA ASP A 90 -18.50 12.92 -12.72
C ASP A 90 -19.67 11.99 -12.39
N GLY A 91 -19.48 10.67 -12.56
CA GLY A 91 -20.53 9.67 -12.33
C GLY A 91 -21.66 9.65 -13.37
N SER A 92 -21.61 10.47 -14.43
CA SER A 92 -22.64 10.48 -15.46
C SER A 92 -22.53 9.24 -16.38
N PHE A 93 -23.66 8.58 -16.66
CA PHE A 93 -23.74 7.37 -17.48
C PHE A 93 -23.00 7.45 -18.83
N PRO A 94 -23.05 8.56 -19.60
CA PRO A 94 -22.31 8.68 -20.86
C PRO A 94 -20.79 8.74 -20.66
N GLN A 95 -20.31 9.33 -19.56
CA GLN A 95 -18.89 9.40 -19.25
C GLN A 95 -18.36 8.10 -18.67
N ILE A 96 -19.10 7.41 -17.80
CA ILE A 96 -18.76 6.05 -17.35
C ILE A 96 -18.68 5.10 -18.55
N LEU A 97 -19.61 5.19 -19.49
CA LEU A 97 -19.60 4.39 -20.71
C LEU A 97 -18.38 4.73 -21.60
N LYS A 98 -18.07 6.01 -21.79
CA LYS A 98 -16.89 6.46 -22.56
C LYS A 98 -15.58 6.07 -21.88
N PHE A 99 -15.54 6.12 -20.55
CA PHE A 99 -14.43 5.74 -19.70
C PHE A 99 -14.14 4.25 -19.80
N VAL A 100 -15.15 3.40 -19.59
CA VAL A 100 -15.05 1.95 -19.75
C VAL A 100 -14.67 1.56 -21.17
N LEU A 101 -15.24 2.21 -22.20
CA LEU A 101 -14.90 1.95 -23.61
C LEU A 101 -13.49 2.39 -24.00
N SER A 102 -12.91 3.40 -23.33
CA SER A 102 -11.55 3.89 -23.59
C SER A 102 -10.46 3.16 -22.81
N HIS A 103 -10.83 2.42 -21.75
CA HIS A 103 -9.89 1.75 -20.85
C HIS A 103 -9.96 0.21 -20.88
N THR A 104 -10.92 -0.37 -21.59
CA THR A 104 -11.03 -1.84 -21.79
C THR A 104 -10.16 -2.32 -22.95
N GLY A 105 -9.25 -3.25 -22.67
CA GLY A 105 -8.36 -3.86 -23.66
C GLY A 105 -9.12 -4.52 -24.83
N MET A 106 -8.55 -4.43 -26.04
CA MET A 106 -9.16 -4.87 -27.31
C MET A 106 -9.36 -6.40 -27.48
N GLN A 107 -9.28 -7.21 -26.42
CA GLN A 107 -9.28 -8.68 -26.53
C GLN A 107 -10.62 -9.39 -26.24
N ALA A 108 -11.62 -8.70 -25.69
CA ALA A 108 -12.95 -9.30 -25.45
C ALA A 108 -13.97 -8.95 -26.55
N GLY A 109 -14.80 -9.91 -26.95
CA GLY A 109 -15.85 -9.72 -27.94
C GLY A 109 -16.91 -8.71 -27.47
N LEU A 110 -17.49 -7.94 -28.40
CA LEU A 110 -18.49 -6.89 -28.10
C LEU A 110 -19.67 -7.38 -27.24
N ALA A 111 -20.05 -8.65 -27.34
CA ALA A 111 -21.12 -9.26 -26.55
C ALA A 111 -20.75 -9.52 -25.07
N GLU A 112 -19.50 -9.87 -24.78
CA GLU A 112 -18.99 -10.00 -23.40
C GLU A 112 -18.82 -8.64 -22.75
N ARG A 113 -18.33 -7.64 -23.50
CA ARG A 113 -18.25 -6.23 -23.08
C ARG A 113 -19.64 -5.70 -22.68
N PHE A 114 -20.65 -5.98 -23.50
CA PHE A 114 -22.02 -5.55 -23.23
C PHE A 114 -22.64 -6.26 -22.02
N ARG A 115 -22.33 -7.55 -21.79
CA ARG A 115 -22.73 -8.26 -20.56
C ARG A 115 -22.02 -7.75 -19.31
N GLY A 116 -20.72 -7.45 -19.39
CA GLY A 116 -19.96 -6.85 -18.30
C GLY A 116 -20.56 -5.50 -17.87
N ILE A 117 -20.85 -4.64 -18.85
CA ILE A 117 -21.52 -3.34 -18.63
C ILE A 117 -22.93 -3.54 -18.05
N LEU A 118 -23.71 -4.50 -18.55
CA LEU A 118 -25.07 -4.79 -18.03
C LEU A 118 -25.07 -5.37 -16.60
N ASN A 119 -24.08 -6.20 -16.24
CA ASN A 119 -23.94 -6.72 -14.88
C ASN A 119 -23.48 -5.63 -13.90
N VAL A 120 -22.54 -4.78 -14.32
CA VAL A 120 -22.14 -3.58 -13.56
C VAL A 120 -23.32 -2.62 -13.42
N PHE A 121 -24.22 -2.52 -14.40
CA PHE A 121 -25.41 -1.68 -14.28
C PHE A 121 -26.50 -2.29 -13.38
N LYS A 122 -26.75 -3.60 -13.48
CA LYS A 122 -27.80 -4.28 -12.68
C LYS A 122 -27.44 -4.44 -11.21
N ASN A 123 -26.16 -4.67 -10.91
CA ASN A 123 -25.71 -4.92 -9.54
C ASN A 123 -24.70 -3.85 -9.04
N GLY A 124 -24.38 -2.82 -9.83
CA GLY A 124 -23.28 -1.89 -9.53
C GLY A 124 -23.40 -1.13 -8.22
N GLY A 125 -24.62 -0.83 -7.76
CA GLY A 125 -24.84 -0.18 -6.46
C GLY A 125 -24.31 -1.02 -5.30
N GLU A 126 -24.90 -2.20 -5.08
CA GLU A 126 -24.51 -3.10 -3.98
C GLU A 126 -23.05 -3.58 -4.08
N PHE A 127 -22.56 -3.83 -5.29
CA PHE A 127 -21.17 -4.24 -5.50
C PHE A 127 -20.17 -3.09 -5.22
N THR A 128 -20.44 -1.87 -5.68
CA THR A 128 -19.59 -0.70 -5.41
C THR A 128 -19.57 -0.39 -3.91
N THR A 129 -20.72 -0.48 -3.24
CA THR A 129 -20.82 -0.35 -1.77
C THR A 129 -19.97 -1.39 -1.05
N SER A 130 -20.04 -2.67 -1.43
CA SER A 130 -19.26 -3.74 -0.78
C SER A 130 -17.74 -3.57 -0.96
N LEU A 131 -17.31 -3.06 -2.11
CA LEU A 131 -15.90 -2.76 -2.37
C LEU A 131 -15.44 -1.59 -1.51
N ILE A 132 -16.16 -0.48 -1.52
CA ILE A 132 -15.82 0.69 -0.71
C ILE A 132 -15.81 0.32 0.78
N GLN A 133 -16.81 -0.44 1.24
CA GLN A 133 -16.85 -0.95 2.60
C GLN A 133 -15.62 -1.78 2.96
N THR A 134 -15.18 -2.66 2.06
CA THR A 134 -13.98 -3.49 2.28
C THR A 134 -12.72 -2.64 2.39
N ARG A 135 -12.55 -1.62 1.53
CA ARG A 135 -11.44 -0.67 1.59
C ARG A 135 -11.46 0.10 2.92
N CYS A 136 -12.57 0.76 3.22
CA CYS A 136 -12.69 1.61 4.40
C CYS A 136 -12.48 0.83 5.70
N GLN A 137 -13.13 -0.33 5.83
CA GLN A 137 -13.03 -1.17 7.02
C GLN A 137 -11.61 -1.70 7.22
N ARG A 138 -10.98 -2.24 6.17
CA ARG A 138 -9.61 -2.76 6.27
C ARG A 138 -8.60 -1.66 6.56
N GLY A 139 -8.74 -0.49 5.92
CA GLY A 139 -7.87 0.66 6.19
C GLY A 139 -7.93 1.07 7.67
N ALA A 140 -9.14 1.15 8.23
CA ALA A 140 -9.34 1.47 9.64
C ALA A 140 -8.80 0.38 10.58
N GLU A 141 -8.97 -0.90 10.26
CA GLU A 141 -8.41 -2.02 11.04
C GLU A 141 -6.88 -2.02 11.05
N ILE A 142 -6.25 -1.77 9.89
CA ILE A 142 -4.79 -1.68 9.78
C ILE A 142 -4.26 -0.48 10.58
N ALA A 143 -4.94 0.67 10.53
CA ALA A 143 -4.57 1.83 11.35
C ALA A 143 -4.60 1.51 12.86
N ARG A 144 -5.64 0.80 13.33
CA ARG A 144 -5.73 0.36 14.74
C ARG A 144 -4.61 -0.61 15.12
N GLN A 145 -4.28 -1.55 14.24
CA GLN A 145 -3.18 -2.49 14.47
C GLN A 145 -1.84 -1.75 14.60
N MET A 146 -1.65 -0.69 13.80
CA MET A 146 -0.51 0.21 13.90
C MET A 146 -0.63 1.23 15.05
N ARG A 147 -1.44 0.94 16.08
CA ARG A 147 -1.60 1.74 17.30
C ARG A 147 -2.06 3.19 17.09
N PHE A 148 -2.60 3.54 15.92
CA PHE A 148 -3.21 4.85 15.73
C PHE A 148 -4.53 4.96 16.49
N SER A 149 -4.92 6.19 16.83
CA SER A 149 -6.12 6.45 17.61
C SER A 149 -7.40 6.03 16.87
N GLU A 150 -8.49 5.88 17.61
CA GLU A 150 -9.80 5.62 17.02
C GLU A 150 -10.26 6.77 16.11
N GLU A 151 -9.85 8.01 16.39
CA GLU A 151 -10.15 9.16 15.54
C GLU A 151 -9.45 9.06 14.18
N VAL A 152 -8.19 8.56 14.16
CA VAL A 152 -7.49 8.25 12.91
C VAL A 152 -8.23 7.17 12.13
N ALA A 153 -8.58 6.06 12.79
CA ALA A 153 -9.26 4.94 12.16
C ALA A 153 -10.64 5.32 11.60
N ARG A 154 -11.42 6.15 12.32
CA ARG A 154 -12.70 6.69 11.85
C ARG A 154 -12.54 7.65 10.69
N GLY A 155 -11.51 8.50 10.71
CA GLY A 155 -11.17 9.37 9.59
C GLY A 155 -10.89 8.60 8.29
N ILE A 156 -10.31 7.40 8.38
CA ILE A 156 -10.07 6.51 7.23
C ILE A 156 -11.36 5.77 6.84
N LEU A 157 -12.14 5.31 7.81
CA LEU A 157 -13.39 4.58 7.59
C LEU A 157 -14.41 5.42 6.80
N ASP A 158 -14.57 6.68 7.16
CA ASP A 158 -15.60 7.57 6.61
C ASP A 158 -15.11 8.34 5.36
N LEU A 159 -13.92 8.04 4.85
CA LEU A 159 -13.21 8.85 3.84
C LEU A 159 -14.02 9.11 2.56
N ASP A 160 -14.83 8.14 2.11
CA ASP A 160 -15.63 8.26 0.88
C ASP A 160 -17.09 8.67 1.16
N GLU A 161 -17.41 9.10 2.38
CA GLU A 161 -18.71 9.65 2.71
C GLU A 161 -18.86 11.07 2.17
N HIS A 162 -20.07 11.43 1.74
CA HIS A 162 -20.39 12.75 1.19
C HIS A 162 -21.40 13.44 2.09
N VAL A 163 -21.27 14.76 2.29
CA VAL A 163 -22.13 15.47 3.25
C VAL A 163 -23.63 15.42 2.92
N ASP A 164 -24.01 15.16 1.66
CA ASP A 164 -25.40 14.93 1.24
C ASP A 164 -25.92 13.50 1.49
N GLY A 165 -25.05 12.58 1.92
CA GLY A 165 -25.30 11.16 2.13
C GLY A 165 -25.31 10.32 0.86
N GLY A 166 -24.81 10.87 -0.26
CA GLY A 166 -24.56 10.13 -1.49
C GLY A 166 -23.24 9.33 -1.47
N GLY A 167 -22.44 9.50 -0.42
CA GLY A 167 -21.19 8.77 -0.21
C GLY A 167 -21.40 7.35 0.30
N GLN A 168 -20.30 6.66 0.51
CA GLN A 168 -20.24 5.25 0.86
C GLN A 168 -19.19 5.03 1.96
N PRO A 169 -19.26 3.95 2.75
CA PRO A 169 -20.18 2.81 2.62
C PRO A 169 -21.49 2.90 3.41
N GLN A 170 -21.61 3.82 4.36
CA GLN A 170 -22.74 3.92 5.29
C GLN A 170 -23.78 4.96 4.87
N GLY A 171 -23.42 5.91 4.01
CA GLY A 171 -24.31 6.99 3.57
C GLY A 171 -24.55 8.03 4.66
N LEU A 172 -23.51 8.31 5.45
CA LEU A 172 -23.51 9.28 6.54
C LEU A 172 -23.73 10.70 5.99
N LYS A 173 -24.37 11.59 6.77
CA LYS A 173 -24.69 12.96 6.34
C LYS A 173 -24.07 14.02 7.21
N GLY A 174 -23.63 15.10 6.58
CA GLY A 174 -23.13 16.30 7.26
C GLY A 174 -22.11 15.98 8.36
N THR A 175 -22.48 16.26 9.61
CA THR A 175 -21.62 16.08 10.78
C THR A 175 -21.58 14.65 11.34
N GLU A 176 -22.39 13.73 10.82
CA GLU A 176 -22.26 12.30 11.14
C GLU A 176 -20.94 11.74 10.61
N ILE A 177 -20.42 12.34 9.54
CA ILE A 177 -19.12 12.02 8.94
C ILE A 177 -18.02 12.57 9.84
N HIS A 178 -17.05 11.71 10.17
CA HIS A 178 -15.87 12.13 10.93
C HIS A 178 -15.21 13.38 10.32
N LEU A 179 -14.80 14.34 11.16
CA LEU A 179 -14.23 15.60 10.67
C LEU A 179 -12.98 15.37 9.81
N PHE A 180 -12.12 14.44 10.22
CA PHE A 180 -10.90 14.14 9.49
C PHE A 180 -11.17 13.52 8.11
N ALA A 181 -12.23 12.73 7.97
CA ALA A 181 -12.65 12.19 6.68
C ALA A 181 -13.11 13.31 5.74
N ARG A 182 -13.94 14.25 6.24
CA ARG A 182 -14.39 15.42 5.47
C ARG A 182 -13.21 16.28 4.99
N ILE A 183 -12.20 16.50 5.84
CA ILE A 183 -10.98 17.23 5.48
C ILE A 183 -10.15 16.43 4.47
N ALA A 184 -9.94 15.13 4.70
CA ALA A 184 -9.11 14.27 3.85
C ALA A 184 -9.68 14.09 2.45
N LEU A 185 -10.99 13.88 2.31
CA LEU A 185 -11.66 13.78 1.01
C LEU A 185 -11.50 15.09 0.21
N MET A 186 -11.70 16.23 0.86
CA MET A 186 -11.54 17.53 0.22
C MET A 186 -10.07 17.78 -0.18
N ALA A 187 -9.12 17.48 0.71
CA ALA A 187 -7.69 17.60 0.44
C ALA A 187 -7.25 16.74 -0.75
N GLN A 188 -7.76 15.51 -0.87
CA GLN A 188 -7.51 14.63 -2.01
C GLN A 188 -8.00 15.24 -3.32
N VAL A 189 -9.21 15.78 -3.36
CA VAL A 189 -9.76 16.40 -4.58
C VAL A 189 -9.02 17.69 -4.93
N ILE A 190 -8.65 18.50 -3.94
CA ILE A 190 -7.82 19.70 -4.16
C ILE A 190 -6.50 19.32 -4.83
N ASP A 191 -5.79 18.33 -4.29
CA ASP A 191 -4.50 17.91 -4.82
C ASP A 191 -4.60 17.43 -6.27
N VAL A 192 -5.53 16.50 -6.54
CA VAL A 192 -5.71 15.93 -7.88
C VAL A 192 -5.96 17.05 -8.92
N PHE A 193 -6.88 17.97 -8.64
CA PHE A 193 -7.17 19.04 -9.59
C PHE A 193 -6.03 20.07 -9.69
N PHE A 194 -5.33 20.33 -8.60
CA PHE A 194 -4.17 21.23 -8.60
C PHE A 194 -3.03 20.68 -9.47
N VAL A 195 -2.66 19.41 -9.29
CA VAL A 195 -1.56 18.79 -10.03
C VAL A 195 -1.86 18.71 -11.53
N HIS A 196 -3.10 18.39 -11.90
CA HIS A 196 -3.46 18.20 -13.31
C HIS A 196 -3.86 19.48 -14.06
N GLN A 197 -4.47 20.45 -13.37
CA GLN A 197 -5.13 21.59 -14.02
C GLN A 197 -4.85 22.95 -13.33
N GLY A 198 -4.07 22.96 -12.25
CA GLY A 198 -3.67 24.16 -11.54
C GLY A 198 -4.70 24.67 -10.52
N SER A 199 -4.32 25.73 -9.80
CA SER A 199 -5.05 26.23 -8.61
C SER A 199 -6.49 26.68 -8.89
N GLN A 200 -6.75 27.27 -10.05
CA GLN A 200 -8.09 27.73 -10.42
C GLN A 200 -9.06 26.56 -10.63
N ALA A 201 -8.58 25.45 -11.20
CA ALA A 201 -9.38 24.25 -11.38
C ALA A 201 -9.70 23.59 -10.04
N ALA A 202 -8.72 23.52 -9.13
CA ALA A 202 -8.94 23.02 -7.77
C ALA A 202 -10.02 23.82 -7.03
N LEU A 203 -9.92 25.16 -7.05
CA LEU A 203 -10.93 26.05 -6.46
C LEU A 203 -12.31 25.88 -7.09
N ALA A 204 -12.37 25.80 -8.42
CA ALA A 204 -13.64 25.62 -9.14
C ALA A 204 -14.31 24.29 -8.77
N GLU A 205 -13.55 23.20 -8.67
CA GLU A 205 -14.11 21.89 -8.35
C GLU A 205 -14.61 21.80 -6.91
N VAL A 206 -13.86 22.35 -5.94
CA VAL A 206 -14.30 22.40 -4.54
C VAL A 206 -15.60 23.20 -4.39
N ARG A 207 -15.69 24.37 -5.05
CA ARG A 207 -16.91 25.19 -5.07
C ARG A 207 -18.09 24.44 -5.68
N LYS A 208 -17.86 23.75 -6.80
CA LYS A 208 -18.88 23.00 -7.53
C LYS A 208 -19.49 21.88 -6.68
N ARG A 209 -18.69 21.25 -5.83
CA ARG A 209 -19.11 20.13 -4.96
C ARG A 209 -19.48 20.56 -3.53
N ALA A 210 -19.54 21.86 -3.25
CA ALA A 210 -19.94 22.38 -1.95
C ALA A 210 -21.41 22.02 -1.65
N GLY A 211 -21.67 21.43 -0.49
CA GLY A 211 -22.99 20.99 -0.07
C GLY A 211 -23.47 19.65 -0.64
N SER A 212 -22.70 19.03 -1.56
CA SER A 212 -22.89 17.64 -1.97
C SER A 212 -21.81 16.76 -1.36
N TRP A 213 -20.58 16.83 -1.86
CA TRP A 213 -19.46 16.07 -1.33
C TRP A 213 -18.85 16.75 -0.12
N PHE A 214 -18.69 18.07 -0.19
CA PHE A 214 -17.94 18.83 0.81
C PHE A 214 -18.82 19.65 1.72
N ASP A 215 -18.43 19.68 3.00
CA ASP A 215 -19.00 20.58 3.99
C ASP A 215 -18.78 22.04 3.55
N PRO A 216 -19.85 22.84 3.35
CA PRO A 216 -19.72 24.22 2.90
C PRO A 216 -18.85 25.09 3.81
N THR A 217 -18.79 24.80 5.11
CA THR A 217 -17.93 25.52 6.05
C THR A 217 -16.45 25.21 5.79
N LEU A 218 -16.10 23.95 5.51
CA LEU A 218 -14.73 23.58 5.13
C LEU A 218 -14.32 24.21 3.80
N VAL A 219 -15.25 24.28 2.83
CA VAL A 219 -15.02 24.97 1.56
C VAL A 219 -14.66 26.44 1.79
N GLN A 220 -15.43 27.15 2.62
CA GLN A 220 -15.15 28.56 2.95
C GLN A 220 -13.79 28.75 3.61
N VAL A 221 -13.40 27.84 4.52
CA VAL A 221 -12.07 27.86 5.15
C VAL A 221 -10.98 27.68 4.11
N PHE A 222 -11.12 26.70 3.21
CA PHE A 222 -10.15 26.48 2.14
C PHE A 222 -10.05 27.70 1.21
N GLU A 223 -11.17 28.33 0.83
CA GLU A 223 -11.15 29.52 -0.03
C GLU A 223 -10.35 30.69 0.57
N GLN A 224 -10.38 30.85 1.89
CA GLN A 224 -9.57 31.86 2.59
C GLN A 224 -8.08 31.51 2.57
N LEU A 225 -7.75 30.21 2.66
CA LEU A 225 -6.37 29.71 2.61
C LEU A 225 -5.78 29.69 1.20
N ALA A 226 -6.62 29.54 0.16
CA ALA A 226 -6.27 29.30 -1.24
C ALA A 226 -5.66 30.52 -1.97
N THR A 227 -4.62 31.09 -1.38
CA THR A 227 -3.83 32.20 -1.92
C THR A 227 -2.77 31.71 -2.91
N PRO A 228 -2.21 32.58 -3.76
CA PRO A 228 -1.07 32.22 -4.61
C PRO A 228 0.13 31.67 -3.81
N VAL A 229 0.35 32.15 -2.59
CA VAL A 229 1.41 31.65 -1.70
C VAL A 229 1.14 30.21 -1.27
N PHE A 230 -0.09 29.89 -0.87
CA PHE A 230 -0.47 28.53 -0.48
C PHE A 230 -0.22 27.52 -1.62
N PHE A 231 -0.60 27.85 -2.85
CA PHE A 231 -0.36 26.96 -3.99
C PHE A 231 1.11 26.89 -4.41
N ALA A 232 1.88 27.96 -4.20
CA ALA A 232 3.33 27.93 -4.41
C ALA A 232 4.02 27.03 -3.38
N GLU A 233 3.60 27.06 -2.12
CA GLU A 233 4.07 26.14 -1.06
C GLU A 233 3.66 24.69 -1.39
N LEU A 234 2.42 24.45 -1.79
CA LEU A 234 1.90 23.12 -2.16
C LEU A 234 2.65 22.50 -3.36
N GLY A 235 3.11 23.33 -4.30
CA GLY A 235 3.86 22.90 -5.47
C GLY A 235 5.38 22.89 -5.29
N ALA A 236 5.89 23.10 -4.07
CA ALA A 236 7.33 23.21 -3.83
C ALA A 236 8.03 21.83 -3.82
N ASP A 237 9.22 21.76 -4.40
CA ASP A 237 10.02 20.52 -4.45
C ASP A 237 10.41 19.98 -3.07
N ASN A 238 10.47 20.84 -2.05
CA ASN A 238 10.85 20.50 -0.68
C ASN A 238 9.64 20.28 0.25
N LEU A 239 8.45 20.05 -0.30
CA LEU A 239 7.22 19.92 0.48
C LEU A 239 7.29 18.78 1.51
N GLU A 240 7.89 17.64 1.17
CA GLU A 240 8.09 16.49 2.08
C GLU A 240 8.78 16.94 3.38
N ALA A 241 9.97 17.55 3.27
CA ALA A 241 10.70 18.07 4.42
C ALA A 241 9.91 19.13 5.21
N TYR A 242 9.09 19.94 4.52
CA TYR A 242 8.24 20.94 5.17
C TYR A 242 7.11 20.28 5.97
N VAL A 243 6.41 19.29 5.41
CA VAL A 243 5.33 18.56 6.09
C VAL A 243 5.86 17.80 7.29
N LEU A 244 7.01 17.13 7.16
CA LEU A 244 7.68 16.46 8.28
C LEU A 244 8.08 17.44 9.40
N ALA A 245 8.55 18.63 9.05
CA ALA A 245 8.90 19.67 10.03
C ALA A 245 7.66 20.23 10.76
N LEU A 246 6.47 20.08 10.16
CA LEU A 246 5.20 20.56 10.71
C LEU A 246 4.40 19.50 11.48
N GLU A 247 4.96 18.31 11.76
CA GLU A 247 4.28 17.30 12.60
C GLU A 247 3.67 17.98 13.85
N PRO A 248 2.34 17.89 14.03
CA PRO A 248 1.69 18.58 15.13
C PRO A 248 2.06 17.99 16.51
N GLY A 249 2.27 18.88 17.48
CA GLY A 249 2.56 18.54 18.87
C GLY A 249 3.89 19.12 19.36
N ARG A 250 4.04 19.25 20.69
CA ARG A 250 5.27 19.79 21.31
C ARG A 250 6.50 18.90 21.16
N GLN A 251 6.32 17.59 20.98
CA GLN A 251 7.40 16.62 20.88
C GLN A 251 7.07 15.61 19.79
N ALA A 252 8.08 15.28 19.00
CA ALA A 252 8.00 14.23 18.00
C ALA A 252 7.63 12.90 18.65
N VAL A 253 6.71 12.16 18.04
CA VAL A 253 6.39 10.80 18.48
C VAL A 253 7.52 9.88 18.04
N MET A 254 8.11 9.17 18.98
CA MET A 254 9.18 8.21 18.71
C MET A 254 8.62 6.79 18.66
N ALA A 255 8.88 6.09 17.56
CA ALA A 255 8.63 4.66 17.42
C ALA A 255 9.80 3.88 18.05
N ASP A 256 9.47 3.07 19.06
CA ASP A 256 10.38 2.06 19.58
C ASP A 256 10.31 0.77 18.74
N GLU A 257 11.08 -0.25 19.11
CA GLU A 257 11.14 -1.50 18.37
C GLU A 257 9.77 -2.22 18.30
N ASP A 258 8.95 -2.13 19.36
CA ASP A 258 7.62 -2.76 19.38
C ASP A 258 6.67 -2.04 18.45
N TYR A 259 6.78 -0.71 18.36
CA TYR A 259 6.00 0.06 17.42
C TYR A 259 6.47 -0.19 15.97
N LEU A 260 7.78 -0.29 15.72
CA LEU A 260 8.30 -0.65 14.39
C LEU A 260 7.79 -2.01 13.91
N ASP A 261 7.66 -2.99 14.80
CA ASP A 261 7.08 -4.29 14.48
C ASP A 261 5.61 -4.17 14.04
N ASP A 262 4.80 -3.41 14.79
CA ASP A 262 3.38 -3.23 14.48
C ASP A 262 3.18 -2.45 13.18
N ILE A 263 4.04 -1.48 12.87
CA ILE A 263 4.05 -0.78 11.58
C ILE A 263 4.40 -1.73 10.45
N ALA A 264 5.47 -2.52 10.58
CA ALA A 264 5.87 -3.49 9.57
C ALA A 264 4.77 -4.53 9.32
N ALA A 265 4.15 -5.04 10.39
CA ALA A 265 3.04 -5.99 10.29
C ALA A 265 1.77 -5.36 9.70
N GLY A 266 1.49 -4.08 9.98
CA GLY A 266 0.40 -3.34 9.35
C GLY A 266 0.59 -3.20 7.85
N PHE A 267 1.78 -2.80 7.41
CA PHE A 267 2.11 -2.67 5.99
C PHE A 267 2.19 -4.02 5.26
N ALA A 268 2.65 -5.09 5.92
CA ALA A 268 2.55 -6.45 5.38
C ALA A 268 1.11 -6.80 4.98
N ARG A 269 0.12 -6.42 5.78
CA ARG A 269 -1.29 -6.61 5.42
C ARG A 269 -1.73 -5.76 4.24
N VAL A 270 -1.24 -4.52 4.11
CA VAL A 270 -1.50 -3.67 2.94
C VAL A 270 -0.98 -4.32 1.68
N ILE A 271 0.25 -4.86 1.72
CA ILE A 271 0.91 -5.56 0.62
C ILE A 271 0.12 -6.81 0.23
N ASP A 272 -0.11 -7.69 1.20
CA ASP A 272 -0.78 -8.97 0.99
C ASP A 272 -2.23 -8.79 0.52
N ALA A 273 -2.90 -7.70 0.90
CA ALA A 273 -4.26 -7.39 0.47
C ALA A 273 -4.37 -7.03 -1.02
N LYS A 274 -3.26 -6.69 -1.68
CA LYS A 274 -3.26 -6.33 -3.11
C LYS A 274 -3.63 -7.50 -4.01
N SER A 275 -3.24 -8.73 -3.64
CA SER A 275 -3.59 -9.94 -4.37
C SER A 275 -4.30 -10.94 -3.45
N PRO A 276 -5.40 -11.57 -3.88
CA PRO A 276 -6.04 -12.63 -3.11
C PRO A 276 -5.11 -13.83 -2.88
N TYR A 277 -4.05 -13.97 -3.67
CA TYR A 277 -3.09 -15.08 -3.61
C TYR A 277 -1.97 -14.88 -2.59
N THR A 278 -1.80 -13.66 -2.08
CA THR A 278 -0.73 -13.30 -1.16
C THR A 278 -1.19 -13.20 0.28
N SER A 279 -2.44 -13.55 0.60
CA SER A 279 -2.95 -13.42 1.98
C SER A 279 -2.10 -14.22 2.99
N GLY A 280 -1.52 -13.51 3.96
CA GLY A 280 -0.66 -14.07 5.01
C GLY A 280 0.70 -14.55 4.51
N HIS A 281 1.07 -14.23 3.26
CA HIS A 281 2.36 -14.58 2.69
C HIS A 281 3.50 -13.92 3.47
N SER A 282 3.40 -12.61 3.66
CA SER A 282 4.43 -11.84 4.35
C SER A 282 4.67 -12.36 5.77
N ASP A 283 3.60 -12.74 6.50
CA ASP A 283 3.70 -13.33 7.85
C ASP A 283 4.40 -14.70 7.83
N ARG A 284 4.09 -15.57 6.86
CA ARG A 284 4.73 -16.90 6.74
C ARG A 284 6.19 -16.79 6.33
N VAL A 285 6.54 -15.90 5.41
CA VAL A 285 7.93 -15.62 5.04
C VAL A 285 8.71 -15.09 6.25
N ALA A 286 8.10 -14.19 7.04
CA ALA A 286 8.72 -13.71 8.28
C ALA A 286 8.91 -14.81 9.32
N LEU A 287 7.95 -15.75 9.44
CA LEU A 287 8.08 -16.92 10.31
C LEU A 287 9.24 -17.83 9.87
N PHE A 288 9.29 -18.23 8.61
CA PHE A 288 10.36 -19.11 8.10
C PHE A 288 11.73 -18.43 8.17
N THR A 289 11.79 -17.13 7.89
CA THR A 289 12.99 -16.31 8.05
C THR A 289 13.50 -16.37 9.49
N ASP A 290 12.61 -16.19 10.47
CA ASP A 290 12.96 -16.25 11.89
C ASP A 290 13.44 -17.64 12.32
N MET A 291 12.76 -18.69 11.83
CA MET A 291 13.13 -20.09 12.07
C MET A 291 14.54 -20.42 11.55
N ILE A 292 14.85 -20.00 10.32
CA ILE A 292 16.17 -20.18 9.71
C ILE A 292 17.22 -19.41 10.52
N ALA A 293 16.97 -18.13 10.83
CA ALA A 293 17.90 -17.28 11.56
C ALA A 293 18.17 -17.80 12.98
N GLU A 294 17.15 -18.32 13.67
CA GLU A 294 17.28 -18.98 14.96
C GLU A 294 18.18 -20.21 14.90
N GLU A 295 17.95 -21.07 13.91
CA GLU A 295 18.75 -22.28 13.71
C GLU A 295 20.23 -21.99 13.41
N LEU A 296 20.49 -20.83 12.79
CA LEU A 296 21.84 -20.33 12.50
C LEU A 296 22.47 -19.62 13.71
N GLY A 297 21.77 -19.53 14.85
CA GLY A 297 22.28 -18.91 16.07
C GLY A 297 22.31 -17.38 16.04
N MET A 298 21.51 -16.75 15.16
CA MET A 298 21.45 -15.29 15.08
C MET A 298 20.85 -14.69 16.37
N PRO A 299 21.39 -13.58 16.89
CA PRO A 299 20.84 -12.90 18.05
C PRO A 299 19.40 -12.43 17.84
N LEU A 300 18.61 -12.38 18.91
CA LEU A 300 17.20 -11.95 18.86
C LEU A 300 17.00 -10.58 18.20
N ALA A 301 17.91 -9.63 18.41
CA ALA A 301 17.83 -8.30 17.79
C ALA A 301 17.97 -8.36 16.26
N GLU A 302 18.88 -9.19 15.75
CA GLU A 302 19.07 -9.37 14.30
C GLU A 302 17.90 -10.15 13.68
N ARG A 303 17.41 -11.18 14.37
CA ARG A 303 16.20 -11.92 14.01
C ARG A 303 14.99 -11.00 13.87
N ARG A 304 14.74 -10.16 14.88
CA ARG A 304 13.65 -9.18 14.88
C ARG A 304 13.74 -8.24 13.68
N ARG A 305 14.92 -7.71 13.40
CA ARG A 305 15.19 -6.90 12.22
C ARG A 305 14.90 -7.66 10.92
N LEU A 306 15.37 -8.90 10.81
CA LEU A 306 15.19 -9.73 9.63
C LEU A 306 13.72 -10.08 9.37
N LYS A 307 12.93 -10.26 10.43
CA LYS A 307 11.47 -10.40 10.34
C LYS A 307 10.81 -9.16 9.72
N ARG A 308 11.23 -7.94 10.08
CA ARG A 308 10.72 -6.72 9.45
C ARG A 308 11.08 -6.65 7.97
N ALA A 309 12.31 -7.02 7.61
CA ALA A 309 12.69 -7.14 6.19
C ALA A 309 11.80 -8.13 5.45
N ALA A 310 11.57 -9.32 6.03
CA ALA A 310 10.69 -10.32 5.44
C ALA A 310 9.22 -9.85 5.33
N LEU A 311 8.70 -9.12 6.30
CA LEU A 311 7.35 -8.54 6.24
C LEU A 311 7.20 -7.50 5.12
N LEU A 312 8.27 -6.76 4.82
CA LEU A 312 8.26 -5.62 3.90
C LEU A 312 8.93 -5.89 2.55
N HIS A 313 9.49 -7.10 2.33
CA HIS A 313 10.31 -7.42 1.16
C HIS A 313 9.57 -7.14 -0.17
N ASP A 314 8.26 -7.31 -0.15
CA ASP A 314 7.35 -7.20 -1.27
C ASP A 314 6.60 -5.86 -1.34
N ILE A 315 6.99 -4.84 -0.57
CA ILE A 315 6.27 -3.55 -0.54
C ILE A 315 6.16 -2.90 -1.92
N GLY A 316 7.14 -3.14 -2.79
CA GLY A 316 7.11 -2.68 -4.17
C GLY A 316 6.03 -3.30 -5.04
N LYS A 317 5.41 -4.44 -4.65
CA LYS A 317 4.26 -5.00 -5.37
C LYS A 317 3.10 -4.02 -5.42
N LEU A 318 3.02 -3.08 -4.47
CA LEU A 318 2.04 -2.00 -4.47
C LEU A 318 2.08 -1.15 -5.76
N GLY A 319 3.24 -1.01 -6.40
CA GLY A 319 3.39 -0.32 -7.69
C GLY A 319 3.25 -1.18 -8.96
N VAL A 320 2.93 -2.47 -8.83
CA VAL A 320 2.70 -3.36 -9.98
C VAL A 320 1.21 -3.43 -10.28
N SER A 321 0.81 -3.39 -11.56
CA SER A 321 -0.60 -3.54 -11.96
C SER A 321 -1.11 -4.94 -11.61
N ASN A 322 -2.35 -5.04 -11.12
CA ASN A 322 -3.01 -6.33 -10.87
C ASN A 322 -3.27 -7.12 -12.16
N SER A 323 -3.32 -6.45 -13.31
CA SER A 323 -3.37 -7.12 -14.62
C SER A 323 -2.13 -7.99 -14.90
N VAL A 324 -1.01 -7.67 -14.25
CA VAL A 324 0.24 -8.44 -14.28
C VAL A 324 0.36 -9.32 -13.03
N LEU A 325 0.10 -8.77 -11.84
CA LEU A 325 0.26 -9.47 -10.57
C LEU A 325 -0.63 -10.74 -10.48
N ASP A 326 -1.87 -10.64 -10.93
CA ASP A 326 -2.87 -11.72 -10.83
C ASP A 326 -3.13 -12.43 -12.17
N LYS A 327 -2.29 -12.20 -13.19
CA LYS A 327 -2.48 -12.77 -14.52
C LYS A 327 -2.56 -14.31 -14.44
N PRO A 328 -3.66 -14.93 -14.93
CA PRO A 328 -3.77 -16.38 -14.98
C PRO A 328 -2.90 -16.92 -16.13
N GLY A 329 -1.66 -17.28 -15.83
CA GLY A 329 -0.73 -17.86 -16.80
C GLY A 329 0.70 -17.36 -16.64
N ARG A 330 1.51 -17.55 -17.69
CA ARG A 330 2.90 -17.06 -17.71
C ARG A 330 2.91 -15.57 -18.08
N LEU A 331 3.81 -14.83 -17.46
CA LEU A 331 4.14 -13.44 -17.84
C LEU A 331 5.13 -13.47 -19.00
N GLU A 332 4.94 -12.61 -20.00
CA GLU A 332 5.80 -12.53 -21.17
C GLU A 332 6.17 -11.07 -21.49
N GLY A 333 7.38 -10.88 -22.04
CA GLY A 333 7.84 -9.56 -22.50
C GLY A 333 7.74 -8.47 -21.43
N GLU A 334 6.99 -7.41 -21.73
CA GLU A 334 6.81 -6.23 -20.88
C GLU A 334 6.14 -6.56 -19.53
N GLU A 335 5.26 -7.55 -19.47
CA GLU A 335 4.60 -7.97 -18.22
C GLU A 335 5.62 -8.52 -17.22
N TRP A 336 6.59 -9.29 -17.73
CA TRP A 336 7.67 -9.83 -16.89
C TRP A 336 8.61 -8.72 -16.42
N GLU A 337 8.94 -7.77 -17.28
CA GLU A 337 9.73 -6.60 -16.88
C GLU A 337 9.00 -5.77 -15.83
N GLN A 338 7.69 -5.55 -15.97
CA GLN A 338 6.88 -4.86 -14.98
C GLN A 338 6.84 -5.60 -13.64
N MET A 339 6.72 -6.93 -13.64
CA MET A 339 6.76 -7.73 -12.42
C MET A 339 8.10 -7.56 -11.69
N LYS A 340 9.23 -7.67 -12.39
CA LYS A 340 10.58 -7.57 -11.77
C LYS A 340 10.83 -6.23 -11.07
N ARG A 341 10.16 -5.16 -11.52
CA ARG A 341 10.30 -3.81 -10.93
C ARG A 341 9.86 -3.73 -9.47
N HIS A 342 9.07 -4.68 -8.96
CA HIS A 342 8.67 -4.64 -7.54
C HIS A 342 9.90 -4.68 -6.61
N SER A 343 10.97 -5.40 -6.96
CA SER A 343 12.18 -5.43 -6.12
C SER A 343 12.85 -4.05 -6.08
N GLU A 344 12.97 -3.38 -7.23
CA GLU A 344 13.49 -2.01 -7.31
C GLU A 344 12.63 -1.02 -6.52
N PHE A 345 11.31 -1.17 -6.60
CA PHE A 345 10.36 -0.36 -5.84
C PHE A 345 10.47 -0.62 -4.34
N SER A 346 10.63 -1.87 -3.90
CA SER A 346 10.84 -2.21 -2.49
C SER A 346 12.09 -1.51 -1.94
N GLU A 347 13.21 -1.58 -2.67
CA GLU A 347 14.45 -0.89 -2.27
C GLU A 347 14.28 0.63 -2.24
N THR A 348 13.62 1.21 -3.25
CA THR A 348 13.38 2.65 -3.33
C THR A 348 12.51 3.17 -2.19
N ILE A 349 11.44 2.44 -1.83
CA ILE A 349 10.54 2.82 -0.75
C ILE A 349 11.25 2.70 0.60
N LEU A 350 11.88 1.55 0.87
CA LEU A 350 12.49 1.28 2.17
C LEU A 350 13.74 2.13 2.43
N SER A 351 14.50 2.49 1.38
CA SER A 351 15.69 3.34 1.51
C SER A 351 15.38 4.77 1.96
N ARG A 352 14.11 5.22 1.87
CA ARG A 352 13.66 6.50 2.43
C ARG A 352 13.61 6.50 3.96
N ILE A 353 13.62 5.33 4.59
CA ILE A 353 13.48 5.17 6.04
C ILE A 353 14.84 4.81 6.61
N ALA A 354 15.42 5.68 7.44
CA ALA A 354 16.78 5.47 7.94
C ALA A 354 16.98 4.12 8.66
N ALA A 355 16.02 3.66 9.50
CA ALA A 355 16.10 2.33 10.13
C ALA A 355 15.99 1.17 9.15
N PHE A 356 15.39 1.38 7.97
CA PHE A 356 15.14 0.32 7.02
C PHE A 356 16.13 0.33 5.86
N SER A 357 17.19 1.14 5.94
CA SER A 357 18.21 1.23 4.90
C SER A 357 18.89 -0.10 4.59
N ASP A 358 19.09 -0.96 5.58
CA ASP A 358 19.60 -2.32 5.38
C ASP A 358 18.48 -3.30 4.93
N LEU A 359 17.25 -3.13 5.43
CA LEU A 359 16.08 -3.87 4.95
C LEU A 359 15.79 -3.60 3.46
N ALA A 360 16.08 -2.39 2.99
CA ALA A 360 15.90 -1.98 1.61
C ALA A 360 16.72 -2.84 0.65
N LEU A 361 17.96 -3.19 1.03
CA LEU A 361 18.80 -4.09 0.25
C LEU A 361 18.21 -5.50 0.17
N ILE A 362 17.61 -5.98 1.26
CA ILE A 362 16.94 -7.30 1.28
C ILE A 362 15.72 -7.27 0.36
N GLY A 363 14.83 -6.29 0.50
CA GLY A 363 13.68 -6.11 -0.39
C GLY A 363 14.09 -5.93 -1.85
N GLY A 364 15.21 -5.27 -2.11
CA GLY A 364 15.76 -5.06 -3.45
C GLY A 364 16.40 -6.28 -4.09
N ALA A 365 16.89 -7.22 -3.30
CA ALA A 365 17.72 -8.34 -3.77
C ALA A 365 17.16 -9.73 -3.45
N HIS A 366 15.97 -9.86 -2.86
CA HIS A 366 15.41 -11.16 -2.45
C HIS A 366 15.12 -12.13 -3.62
N HIS A 367 15.15 -11.64 -4.87
CA HIS A 367 15.05 -12.46 -6.09
C HIS A 367 16.40 -12.68 -6.80
N GLU A 368 17.50 -12.23 -6.22
CA GLU A 368 18.84 -12.58 -6.68
C GLU A 368 19.14 -14.05 -6.43
N LYS A 369 20.00 -14.64 -7.27
CA LYS A 369 20.37 -16.06 -7.23
C LYS A 369 21.88 -16.18 -7.22
N LEU A 370 22.41 -17.17 -6.51
CA LEU A 370 23.87 -17.32 -6.33
C LEU A 370 24.66 -17.39 -7.65
N ASP A 371 24.07 -17.91 -8.73
CA ASP A 371 24.67 -18.00 -10.06
C ASP A 371 24.55 -16.72 -10.91
N GLY A 372 23.84 -15.70 -10.41
CA GLY A 372 23.60 -14.42 -11.08
C GLY A 372 22.50 -14.45 -12.13
N SER A 373 21.70 -15.51 -12.19
CA SER A 373 20.51 -15.57 -13.04
C SER A 373 19.28 -14.89 -12.43
N GLY A 374 19.44 -14.30 -11.24
CA GLY A 374 18.41 -13.54 -10.54
C GLY A 374 18.25 -12.11 -11.06
N TYR A 375 17.45 -11.31 -10.35
CA TYR A 375 17.16 -9.91 -10.67
C TYR A 375 17.01 -9.09 -9.38
N PRO A 376 17.09 -7.75 -9.43
CA PRO A 376 17.21 -6.87 -10.60
C PRO A 376 18.64 -6.67 -11.14
N ARG A 377 19.68 -6.95 -10.35
CA ARG A 377 21.08 -6.62 -10.66
C ARG A 377 21.90 -7.80 -11.16
N GLY A 378 21.45 -9.04 -10.92
CA GLY A 378 22.20 -10.24 -11.30
C GLY A 378 23.41 -10.49 -10.40
N LEU A 379 23.27 -10.19 -9.11
CA LEU A 379 24.31 -10.37 -8.08
C LEU A 379 24.67 -11.86 -7.96
N LYS A 380 25.94 -12.17 -7.64
CA LYS A 380 26.45 -13.54 -7.54
C LYS A 380 27.05 -13.84 -6.19
N GLY A 381 26.79 -15.04 -5.69
CA GLY A 381 27.41 -15.57 -4.47
C GLY A 381 27.49 -14.54 -3.33
N ASP A 382 28.72 -14.12 -3.01
CA ASP A 382 29.04 -13.20 -1.93
C ASP A 382 28.65 -11.73 -2.14
N GLU A 383 28.21 -11.37 -3.34
CA GLU A 383 27.57 -10.07 -3.60
C GLU A 383 26.15 -10.01 -2.99
N ILE A 384 25.53 -11.17 -2.73
CA ILE A 384 24.24 -11.28 -2.05
C ILE A 384 24.51 -11.45 -0.56
N SER A 385 24.02 -10.52 0.27
CA SER A 385 24.17 -10.61 1.72
C SER A 385 23.53 -11.88 2.27
N PHE A 386 24.06 -12.38 3.38
CA PHE A 386 23.58 -13.62 3.98
C PHE A 386 22.11 -13.48 4.44
N GLU A 387 21.75 -12.32 4.98
CA GLU A 387 20.38 -11.95 5.33
C GLU A 387 19.40 -12.05 4.15
N THR A 388 19.81 -11.57 2.96
CA THR A 388 19.01 -11.67 1.75
C THR A 388 18.83 -13.13 1.32
N ARG A 389 19.87 -13.96 1.44
CA ARG A 389 19.78 -15.40 1.12
C ARG A 389 18.80 -16.14 2.04
N ILE A 390 18.75 -15.76 3.32
CA ILE A 390 17.79 -16.30 4.28
C ILE A 390 16.36 -15.96 3.84
N VAL A 391 16.07 -14.67 3.60
CA VAL A 391 14.73 -14.22 3.18
C VAL A 391 14.33 -14.82 1.84
N ALA A 392 15.24 -14.88 0.86
CA ALA A 392 14.99 -15.50 -0.44
C ALA A 392 14.66 -17.01 -0.31
N THR A 393 15.34 -17.72 0.59
CA THR A 393 15.06 -19.13 0.85
C THR A 393 13.68 -19.31 1.48
N ALA A 394 13.33 -18.46 2.45
CA ALA A 394 12.02 -18.45 3.10
C ALA A 394 10.88 -18.12 2.12
N ASP A 395 11.06 -17.10 1.27
CA ASP A 395 10.10 -16.70 0.24
C ASP A 395 9.84 -17.83 -0.75
N VAL A 396 10.89 -18.44 -1.31
CA VAL A 396 10.75 -19.55 -2.26
C VAL A 396 10.06 -20.76 -1.59
N PHE A 397 10.40 -21.05 -0.34
CA PHE A 397 9.76 -22.14 0.40
C PHE A 397 8.26 -21.88 0.63
N ASP A 398 7.88 -20.68 1.10
CA ASP A 398 6.47 -20.31 1.26
C ASP A 398 5.76 -20.36 -0.09
N ALA A 399 6.37 -19.79 -1.13
CA ALA A 399 5.80 -19.80 -2.46
C ALA A 399 5.49 -21.22 -2.93
N LEU A 400 6.34 -22.21 -2.64
CA LEU A 400 6.14 -23.64 -2.99
C LEU A 400 5.06 -24.32 -2.14
N THR A 401 5.02 -24.05 -0.83
CA THR A 401 4.19 -24.77 0.15
C THR A 401 2.83 -24.14 0.40
N ALA A 402 2.64 -22.86 0.08
CA ALA A 402 1.36 -22.17 0.22
C ALA A 402 0.34 -22.64 -0.82
N ASP A 403 -0.92 -22.75 -0.39
CA ASP A 403 -2.06 -22.96 -1.28
C ASP A 403 -2.24 -21.75 -2.21
N ARG A 404 -2.33 -22.01 -3.51
CA ARG A 404 -2.67 -21.00 -4.53
C ARG A 404 -3.91 -21.45 -5.31
N PRO A 405 -4.74 -20.54 -5.85
CA PRO A 405 -5.99 -20.92 -6.52
C PRO A 405 -5.86 -21.83 -7.74
N TYR A 406 -4.66 -21.94 -8.32
CA TYR A 406 -4.36 -22.85 -9.43
C TYR A 406 -3.37 -23.97 -9.06
N ARG A 407 -2.93 -24.04 -7.79
CA ARG A 407 -1.95 -25.03 -7.32
C ARG A 407 -2.14 -25.32 -5.83
N ALA A 408 -2.49 -26.57 -5.51
CA ALA A 408 -2.51 -27.05 -4.13
C ALA A 408 -1.12 -26.93 -3.49
N ALA A 409 -1.10 -26.72 -2.18
CA ALA A 409 0.09 -26.74 -1.35
C ALA A 409 0.97 -27.95 -1.67
N MET A 410 2.25 -27.70 -1.95
CA MET A 410 3.22 -28.77 -2.15
C MET A 410 3.58 -29.38 -0.79
N PRO A 411 3.68 -30.72 -0.67
CA PRO A 411 4.20 -31.35 0.53
C PRO A 411 5.58 -30.80 0.87
N VAL A 412 5.84 -30.53 2.15
CA VAL A 412 7.10 -29.96 2.67
C VAL A 412 8.33 -30.70 2.12
N ALA A 413 8.33 -32.03 2.19
CA ALA A 413 9.42 -32.86 1.68
C ALA A 413 9.70 -32.62 0.18
N LYS A 414 8.66 -32.37 -0.62
CA LYS A 414 8.84 -32.08 -2.05
C LYS A 414 9.33 -30.65 -2.28
N ALA A 415 8.89 -29.68 -1.49
CA ALA A 415 9.38 -28.31 -1.55
C ALA A 415 10.88 -28.24 -1.19
N LEU A 416 11.29 -28.92 -0.11
CA LEU A 416 12.71 -29.04 0.27
C LEU A 416 13.55 -29.72 -0.82
N SER A 417 13.03 -30.79 -1.44
CA SER A 417 13.69 -31.44 -2.59
C SER A 417 13.94 -30.45 -3.74
N ILE A 418 13.00 -29.56 -4.05
CA ILE A 418 13.18 -28.55 -5.12
C ILE A 418 14.24 -27.51 -4.73
N LEU A 419 14.27 -27.07 -3.47
CA LEU A 419 15.31 -26.18 -2.97
C LEU A 419 16.70 -26.81 -3.10
N TRP A 420 16.84 -28.08 -2.68
CA TRP A 420 18.09 -28.84 -2.80
C TRP A 420 18.51 -29.10 -4.26
N GLU A 421 17.58 -29.25 -5.21
CA GLU A 421 17.90 -29.30 -6.66
C GLU A 421 18.55 -27.99 -7.17
N GLY A 422 18.25 -26.87 -6.52
CA GLY A 422 18.81 -25.54 -6.78
C GLY A 422 19.98 -25.14 -5.88
N ALA A 423 20.42 -26.02 -4.97
CA ALA A 423 21.51 -25.76 -4.02
C ALA A 423 22.81 -25.32 -4.73
N GLY A 424 23.48 -24.31 -4.16
CA GLY A 424 24.74 -23.78 -4.67
C GLY A 424 24.64 -23.00 -5.99
N ARG A 425 23.46 -22.99 -6.64
CA ARG A 425 23.19 -22.24 -7.88
C ARG A 425 22.14 -21.16 -7.69
N HIS A 426 20.98 -21.52 -7.17
CA HIS A 426 19.89 -20.57 -6.91
C HIS A 426 19.78 -20.24 -5.43
N HIS A 427 20.02 -21.21 -4.55
CA HIS A 427 19.76 -21.12 -3.12
C HIS A 427 21.00 -21.50 -2.31
N ASP A 428 21.14 -20.90 -1.12
CA ASP A 428 22.24 -21.17 -0.21
C ASP A 428 21.98 -22.45 0.59
N GLU A 429 22.91 -23.40 0.50
CA GLU A 429 22.85 -24.71 1.17
C GLU A 429 22.74 -24.58 2.69
N ILE A 430 23.38 -23.55 3.27
CA ILE A 430 23.35 -23.29 4.71
C ILE A 430 21.93 -22.90 5.13
N CYS A 431 21.27 -22.07 4.33
CA CYS A 431 19.89 -21.62 4.59
C CYS A 431 18.89 -22.77 4.46
N ILE A 432 19.02 -23.61 3.41
CA ILE A 432 18.14 -24.77 3.21
C ILE A 432 18.29 -25.77 4.36
N ALA A 433 19.52 -26.11 4.73
CA ALA A 433 19.77 -27.05 5.82
C ALA A 433 19.27 -26.52 7.18
N ALA A 434 19.35 -25.21 7.41
CA ALA A 434 18.80 -24.58 8.60
C ALA A 434 17.26 -24.61 8.62
N LEU A 435 16.61 -24.34 7.48
CA LEU A 435 15.17 -24.48 7.35
C LEU A 435 14.70 -25.90 7.67
N GLU A 436 15.35 -26.92 7.10
CA GLU A 436 15.03 -28.32 7.32
C GLU A 436 15.12 -28.70 8.81
N ARG A 437 16.22 -28.35 9.49
CA ARG A 437 16.37 -28.58 10.94
C ARG A 437 15.32 -27.85 11.77
N ALA A 438 14.95 -26.63 11.38
CA ALA A 438 13.93 -25.86 12.10
C ALA A 438 12.54 -26.46 11.94
N LEU A 439 12.20 -26.98 10.76
CA LEU A 439 10.93 -27.69 10.50
C LEU A 439 10.86 -29.00 11.29
N ASP A 440 11.93 -29.80 11.30
CA ASP A 440 11.99 -31.04 12.08
C ASP A 440 11.75 -30.78 13.59
N LYS A 441 12.34 -29.71 14.13
CA LYS A 441 12.12 -29.29 15.52
C LYS A 441 10.68 -28.88 15.79
N ALA A 442 10.04 -28.17 14.84
CA ALA A 442 8.66 -27.75 14.97
C ALA A 442 7.68 -28.93 14.92
N GLU A 443 7.92 -29.91 14.04
CA GLU A 443 7.13 -31.15 13.99
C GLU A 443 7.28 -31.97 15.28
N LEU A 444 8.50 -32.11 15.80
CA LEU A 444 8.76 -32.80 17.07
C LEU A 444 8.10 -32.11 18.28
N ALA A 445 7.98 -30.77 18.25
CA ALA A 445 7.30 -30.03 19.32
C ALA A 445 5.76 -30.12 19.24
N ALA A 446 5.22 -30.44 18.07
CA ALA A 446 3.78 -30.57 17.82
C ALA A 446 3.24 -31.99 18.07
N ALA A 447 4.11 -33.00 18.07
CA ALA A 447 3.82 -34.41 18.36
C ALA A 447 3.85 -34.70 19.88
#